data_AF-A0A948W5I4-F1
#
_entry.id   AF-A0A948W5I4-F1
#
_cell.length_a   1.000
_cell.length_b   1.000
_cell.length_c   1.000
_cell.angle_alpha   90.00
_cell.angle_beta   90.00
_cell.angle_gamma   90.00
#
_symmetry.space_group_name_H-M   'P 1'
#
loop_
_entity.id
_entity.type
_entity.pdbx_description
1 polymer ?
#
loop_
_entity_poly.entity_id
_entity_poly.type
_entity_poly.pdbx_seq_one_letter_code
_entity_poly.pdbx_strand_id
1 'polypeptide(L)'
;MEWAAPSSWTVVVLAAGKGKRMGSSLPKVLHPVLGVPLLAHVLATARHLDPQKLFVVVGHGADQVKASFHSEELSWVDQTEQLGTGDAVARVAPYLETWNGPLMVLYGDVPLLRPWTLAALMETHIVQKNGATILTAEMPDPSGYGRILRDADGGFLAIREDADLKPVERAIAEINSGIGVFECPKLFRALRALRTENAQGEYYLTDVIEWFRGEGDRVGTLRLADPVEISGINTPQELEAAGKNMALRSKNDPGACPHCQRSYEALLLKETPHAILSLHPNPYNSGHLIVTPRRHVTWFASLSADERREIGELVILGEKLLQRVYQPQGLNSGFNSGGSEHLGMELLPRWNGDTNFMLLTGKTNLVPEGLQQSKSKILRALKEEEA
;
A
#
# COMPACT_ATOMS: atom_id res chain seq x y z
N MET A 1 -22.35 12.89 -14.39
CA MET A 1 -21.45 13.47 -13.37
C MET A 1 -20.22 12.58 -13.38
N GLU A 2 -19.22 12.96 -14.17
CA GLU A 2 -17.99 12.18 -14.36
C GLU A 2 -17.18 12.12 -13.06
N TRP A 3 -16.82 10.90 -12.66
CA TRP A 3 -15.98 10.63 -11.50
C TRP A 3 -14.53 10.57 -11.97
N ALA A 4 -13.76 11.63 -11.71
CA ALA A 4 -12.31 11.60 -11.83
C ALA A 4 -11.75 11.02 -10.53
N ALA A 5 -11.36 9.74 -10.52
CA ALA A 5 -10.40 9.29 -9.52
C ALA A 5 -9.14 10.16 -9.69
N PRO A 6 -8.51 10.69 -8.62
CA PRO A 6 -7.28 11.43 -8.78
C PRO A 6 -6.26 10.53 -9.48
N SER A 7 -5.82 10.96 -10.66
CA SER A 7 -4.90 10.22 -11.52
C SER A 7 -3.46 10.20 -10.98
N SER A 8 -3.24 10.79 -9.80
CA SER A 8 -1.92 10.88 -9.18
C SER A 8 -2.00 11.03 -7.66
N TRP A 9 -1.07 10.39 -6.96
CA TRP A 9 -0.85 10.50 -5.51
C TRP A 9 0.61 10.84 -5.21
N THR A 10 0.84 11.45 -4.05
CA THR A 10 2.18 11.70 -3.50
C THR A 10 2.41 10.81 -2.29
N VAL A 11 3.63 10.32 -2.12
CA VAL A 11 4.04 9.57 -0.93
C VAL A 11 5.14 10.34 -0.20
N VAL A 12 5.05 10.41 1.12
CA VAL A 12 6.12 10.85 2.00
C VAL A 12 6.52 9.70 2.93
N VAL A 13 7.82 9.43 3.02
CA VAL A 13 8.39 8.46 3.95
C VAL A 13 9.14 9.21 5.05
N LEU A 14 8.69 9.04 6.29
CA LEU A 14 9.31 9.65 7.46
C LEU A 14 10.49 8.81 7.95
N ALA A 15 11.70 9.36 7.87
CA ALA A 15 12.96 8.69 8.19
C ALA A 15 13.89 9.54 9.08
N ALA A 16 13.35 10.55 9.78
CA ALA A 16 14.12 11.53 10.54
C ALA A 16 14.45 11.13 12.00
N GLY A 17 13.97 9.98 12.46
CA GLY A 17 14.10 9.54 13.86
C GLY A 17 15.53 9.16 14.27
N LYS A 18 15.94 9.53 15.50
CA LYS A 18 17.29 9.31 16.04
C LYS A 18 17.66 7.85 16.33
N GLY A 19 16.68 6.96 16.49
CA GLY A 19 16.97 5.52 16.67
C GLY A 19 17.71 5.11 17.94
N LYS A 20 17.67 5.91 19.02
CA LYS A 20 18.48 5.71 20.24
C LYS A 20 18.44 4.28 20.83
N ARG A 21 17.30 3.60 20.72
CA ARG A 21 17.05 2.24 21.24
C ARG A 21 17.78 1.13 20.46
N MET A 22 18.35 1.43 19.28
CA MET A 22 19.13 0.48 18.49
C MET A 22 20.54 0.27 19.03
N GLY A 23 21.05 1.15 19.91
CA GLY A 23 22.39 1.03 20.49
C GLY A 23 23.53 1.09 19.46
N SER A 24 23.29 1.75 18.32
CA SER A 24 24.18 1.78 17.14
C SER A 24 24.41 3.24 16.68
N SER A 25 25.58 3.52 16.11
CA SER A 25 25.86 4.79 15.44
C SER A 25 25.27 4.87 14.02
N LEU A 26 24.82 3.72 13.48
CA LEU A 26 24.14 3.65 12.20
C LEU A 26 22.71 4.20 12.35
N PRO A 27 22.24 5.11 11.45
CA PRO A 27 20.85 5.54 11.44
C PRO A 27 19.89 4.35 11.41
N LYS A 28 18.81 4.39 12.21
CA LYS A 28 17.85 3.29 12.38
C LYS A 28 17.38 2.69 11.04
N VAL A 29 17.04 3.58 10.12
CA VAL A 29 16.47 3.22 8.81
C VAL A 29 17.48 2.55 7.86
N LEU A 30 18.78 2.58 8.19
CA LEU A 30 19.85 1.90 7.45
C LEU A 30 20.18 0.51 8.02
N HIS A 31 19.62 0.12 9.16
CA HIS A 31 19.84 -1.23 9.68
C HIS A 31 19.33 -2.28 8.69
N PRO A 32 20.12 -3.33 8.39
CA PRO A 32 19.71 -4.33 7.42
C PRO A 32 18.79 -5.38 8.04
N VAL A 33 17.71 -5.70 7.34
CA VAL A 33 16.92 -6.92 7.55
C VAL A 33 17.05 -7.78 6.29
N LEU A 34 17.49 -9.03 6.47
CA LEU A 34 17.86 -9.93 5.37
C LEU A 34 18.86 -9.30 4.36
N GLY A 35 19.80 -8.49 4.87
CA GLY A 35 20.85 -7.84 4.06
C GLY A 35 20.42 -6.55 3.35
N VAL A 36 19.17 -6.12 3.48
CA VAL A 36 18.62 -4.92 2.83
C VAL A 36 18.19 -3.89 3.89
N PRO A 37 18.56 -2.60 3.75
CA PRO A 37 18.18 -1.55 4.71
C PRO A 37 16.66 -1.45 4.92
N LEU A 38 16.21 -1.11 6.14
CA LEU A 38 14.78 -0.92 6.44
C LEU A 38 14.11 0.06 5.47
N LEU A 39 14.74 1.21 5.22
CA LEU A 39 14.21 2.22 4.30
C LEU A 39 14.10 1.69 2.87
N ALA A 40 15.02 0.82 2.44
CA ALA A 40 14.99 0.27 1.09
C ALA A 40 13.74 -0.59 0.85
N HIS A 41 13.32 -1.38 1.85
CA HIS A 41 12.07 -2.15 1.79
C HIS A 41 10.85 -1.25 1.69
N VAL A 42 10.78 -0.19 2.50
CA VAL A 42 9.68 0.77 2.49
C VAL A 42 9.62 1.53 1.17
N LEU A 43 10.77 1.97 0.64
CA LEU A 43 10.85 2.65 -0.66
C LEU A 43 10.49 1.72 -1.82
N ALA A 44 10.89 0.45 -1.78
CA ALA A 44 10.47 -0.54 -2.77
C ALA A 44 8.94 -0.68 -2.75
N THR A 45 8.35 -0.79 -1.56
CA THR A 45 6.89 -0.87 -1.37
C THR A 45 6.17 0.37 -1.87
N ALA A 46 6.67 1.57 -1.53
CA ALA A 46 6.10 2.83 -1.97
C ALA A 46 6.14 3.00 -3.50
N ARG A 47 7.22 2.56 -4.15
CA ARG A 47 7.37 2.64 -5.62
C ARG A 47 6.35 1.79 -6.37
N HIS A 48 5.87 0.68 -5.80
CA HIS A 48 4.83 -0.14 -6.43
C HIS A 48 3.50 0.60 -6.59
N LEU A 49 3.28 1.69 -5.85
CA LEU A 49 2.11 2.55 -6.04
C LEU A 49 2.26 3.52 -7.20
N ASP A 50 3.45 3.62 -7.81
CA ASP A 50 3.77 4.59 -8.86
C ASP A 50 3.40 6.04 -8.47
N PRO A 51 3.92 6.57 -7.34
CA PRO A 51 3.58 7.91 -6.90
C PRO A 51 4.18 8.98 -7.82
N GLN A 52 3.43 10.06 -8.05
CA GLN A 52 3.91 11.18 -8.85
C GLN A 52 5.17 11.81 -8.24
N LYS A 53 5.19 11.88 -6.90
CA LYS A 53 6.33 12.33 -6.09
C LYS A 53 6.52 11.38 -4.90
N LEU A 54 7.78 11.02 -4.65
CA LEU A 54 8.19 10.24 -3.50
C LEU A 54 9.19 11.06 -2.68
N PHE A 55 8.73 11.57 -1.55
CA PHE A 55 9.55 12.33 -0.60
C PHE A 55 10.10 11.43 0.49
N VAL A 56 11.34 11.70 0.89
CA VAL A 56 11.95 11.07 2.07
C VAL A 56 12.40 12.17 3.02
N VAL A 57 11.75 12.23 4.18
CA VAL A 57 12.06 13.20 5.22
C VAL A 57 13.15 12.62 6.11
N VAL A 58 14.33 13.22 6.10
CA VAL A 58 15.50 12.78 6.87
C VAL A 58 15.90 13.83 7.89
N GLY A 59 16.54 13.41 8.97
CA GLY A 59 16.93 14.28 10.08
C GLY A 59 18.30 13.90 10.59
N HIS A 60 18.37 13.36 11.80
CA HIS A 60 19.65 12.92 12.36
C HIS A 60 20.30 11.83 11.48
N GLY A 61 21.56 12.04 11.08
CA GLY A 61 22.27 11.13 10.18
C GLY A 61 21.86 11.24 8.71
N ALA A 62 21.18 12.33 8.31
CA ALA A 62 20.72 12.56 6.94
C ALA A 62 21.80 12.30 5.88
N ASP A 63 23.03 12.78 6.08
CA ASP A 63 24.12 12.61 5.11
C ASP A 63 24.43 11.12 4.87
N GLN A 64 24.46 10.30 5.92
CA GLN A 64 24.68 8.85 5.79
C GLN A 64 23.50 8.17 5.07
N VAL A 65 22.26 8.59 5.38
CA VAL A 65 21.08 8.06 4.71
C VAL A 65 21.10 8.42 3.22
N LYS A 66 21.24 9.70 2.87
CA LYS A 66 21.31 10.16 1.48
C LYS A 66 22.44 9.48 0.71
N ALA A 67 23.62 9.34 1.32
CA ALA A 67 24.76 8.67 0.69
C ALA A 67 24.52 7.17 0.42
N SER A 68 23.60 6.52 1.14
CA SER A 68 23.29 5.09 0.95
C SER A 68 22.28 4.84 -0.19
N PHE A 69 21.65 5.89 -0.73
CA PHE A 69 20.62 5.79 -1.75
C PHE A 69 20.93 6.68 -2.96
N HIS A 70 21.48 6.09 -4.02
CA HIS A 70 21.88 6.80 -5.24
C HIS A 70 20.78 6.91 -6.32
N SER A 71 19.51 6.70 -5.96
CA SER A 71 18.39 6.75 -6.92
C SER A 71 18.03 8.19 -7.27
N GLU A 72 17.95 8.50 -8.57
CA GLU A 72 17.65 9.85 -9.10
C GLU A 72 16.21 10.33 -8.82
N GLU A 73 15.32 9.45 -8.35
CA GLU A 73 13.89 9.75 -8.20
C GLU A 73 13.46 10.12 -6.77
N LEU A 74 14.38 10.11 -5.80
CA LEU A 74 14.05 10.43 -4.40
C LEU A 74 14.14 11.94 -4.14
N SER A 75 13.03 12.53 -3.69
CA SER A 75 13.01 13.92 -3.23
C SER A 75 13.32 13.98 -1.74
N TRP A 76 14.56 14.34 -1.41
CA TRP A 76 15.00 14.47 -0.01
C TRP A 76 14.51 15.76 0.62
N VAL A 77 13.99 15.66 1.84
CA VAL A 77 13.52 16.80 2.63
C VAL A 77 14.17 16.73 4.01
N ASP A 78 14.80 17.81 4.44
CA ASP A 78 15.50 17.85 5.72
C ASP A 78 14.57 18.34 6.86
N GLN A 79 14.51 17.54 7.93
CA GLN A 79 13.97 17.91 9.22
C GLN A 79 15.14 18.11 10.20
N THR A 80 15.67 19.33 10.22
CA THR A 80 16.84 19.72 11.03
C THR A 80 16.58 19.53 12.53
N GLU A 81 15.41 19.98 13.00
CA GLU A 81 14.94 19.83 14.37
C GLU A 81 13.80 18.81 14.41
N GLN A 82 13.95 17.76 15.22
CA GLN A 82 12.95 16.70 15.33
C GLN A 82 11.83 17.14 16.30
N LEU A 83 10.93 17.99 15.81
CA LEU A 83 9.80 18.56 16.57
C LEU A 83 8.52 17.71 16.49
N GLY A 84 8.62 16.45 16.07
CA GLY A 84 7.49 15.52 15.92
C GLY A 84 7.18 15.13 14.47
N THR A 85 6.25 14.20 14.32
CA THR A 85 5.81 13.63 13.04
C THR A 85 5.01 14.63 12.20
N GLY A 86 4.21 15.48 12.83
CA GLY A 86 3.50 16.57 12.17
C GLY A 86 4.47 17.58 11.55
N ASP A 87 5.51 17.99 12.28
CA ASP A 87 6.57 18.86 11.74
C ASP A 87 7.27 18.20 10.54
N ALA A 88 7.59 16.90 10.63
CA ALA A 88 8.24 16.16 9.55
C ALA A 88 7.42 16.21 8.24
N VAL A 89 6.11 15.99 8.32
CA VAL A 89 5.21 16.10 7.15
C VAL A 89 5.10 17.55 6.68
N ALA A 90 5.05 18.53 7.60
CA ALA A 90 4.99 19.95 7.25
C ALA A 90 6.21 20.43 6.45
N ARG A 91 7.39 19.82 6.62
CA ARG A 91 8.58 20.12 5.81
C ARG A 91 8.39 19.86 4.32
N VAL A 92 7.42 19.03 3.93
CA VAL A 92 7.12 18.73 2.53
C VAL A 92 6.23 19.79 1.88
N ALA A 93 5.56 20.64 2.68
CA ALA A 93 4.59 21.62 2.18
C ALA A 93 5.11 22.55 1.06
N PRO A 94 6.35 23.08 1.11
CA PRO A 94 6.88 23.95 0.04
C PRO A 94 6.97 23.27 -1.33
N TYR A 95 7.03 21.93 -1.37
CA TYR A 95 7.14 21.16 -2.61
C TYR A 95 5.77 20.77 -3.20
N LEU A 96 4.70 21.08 -2.48
CA LEU A 96 3.33 20.63 -2.74
C LEU A 96 2.30 21.77 -2.72
N GLU A 97 2.73 23.02 -2.90
CA GLU A 97 1.84 24.18 -2.89
C GLU A 97 0.73 24.12 -3.96
N THR A 98 1.05 23.56 -5.14
CA THR A 98 0.11 23.40 -6.26
C THR A 98 -0.56 22.03 -6.30
N TRP A 99 -0.28 21.18 -5.31
CA TRP A 99 -0.74 19.80 -5.27
C TRP A 99 -2.11 19.69 -4.60
N ASN A 100 -3.09 19.13 -5.33
CA ASN A 100 -4.45 18.92 -4.84
C ASN A 100 -4.86 17.44 -4.76
N GLY A 101 -3.93 16.51 -4.99
CA GLY A 101 -4.19 15.08 -4.88
C GLY A 101 -3.98 14.55 -3.45
N PRO A 102 -4.27 13.27 -3.21
CA PRO A 102 -4.01 12.64 -1.92
C PRO A 102 -2.51 12.50 -1.65
N LEU A 103 -2.15 12.60 -0.36
CA LEU A 103 -0.81 12.39 0.15
C LEU A 103 -0.82 11.22 1.13
N MET A 104 -0.01 10.20 0.85
CA MET A 104 0.20 9.05 1.73
C MET A 104 1.45 9.26 2.60
N VAL A 105 1.30 9.09 3.90
CA VAL A 105 2.41 9.13 4.88
C VAL A 105 2.79 7.73 5.28
N LEU A 106 4.07 7.39 5.13
CA LEU A 106 4.69 6.13 5.51
C LEU A 106 5.84 6.37 6.50
N TYR A 107 6.28 5.31 7.17
CA TYR A 107 7.40 5.35 8.11
C TYR A 107 8.54 4.46 7.61
N GLY A 108 9.77 4.97 7.64
CA GLY A 108 10.96 4.32 7.07
C GLY A 108 11.47 3.10 7.84
N ASP A 109 10.82 2.74 8.95
CA ASP A 109 11.17 1.64 9.85
C ASP A 109 10.13 0.51 9.88
N VAL A 110 9.18 0.50 8.93
CA VAL A 110 8.12 -0.51 8.79
C VAL A 110 8.38 -1.38 7.55
N PRO A 111 9.42 -2.24 7.55
CA PRO A 111 9.89 -2.92 6.33
C PRO A 111 8.97 -4.06 5.87
N LEU A 112 8.02 -4.48 6.70
CA LEU A 112 7.12 -5.60 6.42
C LEU A 112 5.83 -5.18 5.72
N LEU A 113 5.64 -3.88 5.52
CA LEU A 113 4.49 -3.28 4.85
C LEU A 113 4.43 -3.76 3.40
N ARG A 114 3.23 -4.09 2.91
CA ARG A 114 3.06 -4.63 1.55
C ARG A 114 2.43 -3.62 0.58
N PRO A 115 2.77 -3.72 -0.72
CA PRO A 115 2.22 -2.82 -1.73
C PRO A 115 0.69 -2.83 -1.80
N TRP A 116 0.07 -4.01 -1.70
CA TRP A 116 -1.38 -4.17 -1.80
C TRP A 116 -2.13 -3.55 -0.62
N THR A 117 -1.53 -3.53 0.57
CA THR A 117 -2.10 -2.85 1.73
C THR A 117 -2.15 -1.34 1.49
N LEU A 118 -1.11 -0.78 0.89
CA LEU A 118 -1.09 0.64 0.53
C LEU A 118 -2.11 0.96 -0.58
N ALA A 119 -2.24 0.07 -1.57
CA ALA A 119 -3.24 0.20 -2.62
C ALA A 119 -4.67 0.18 -2.05
N ALA A 120 -4.97 -0.77 -1.16
CA ALA A 120 -6.27 -0.87 -0.47
C ALA A 120 -6.55 0.35 0.42
N LEU A 121 -5.53 0.89 1.09
CA LEU A 121 -5.65 2.11 1.90
C LEU A 121 -6.02 3.32 1.04
N MET A 122 -5.37 3.47 -0.11
CA MET A 122 -5.64 4.53 -1.08
C MET A 122 -7.04 4.38 -1.71
N GLU A 123 -7.41 3.16 -2.13
CA GLU A 123 -8.74 2.86 -2.66
C GLU A 123 -9.83 3.20 -1.63
N THR A 124 -9.64 2.78 -0.38
CA THR A 124 -10.57 3.10 0.72
C THR A 124 -10.74 4.60 0.87
N HIS A 125 -9.65 5.37 0.83
CA HIS A 125 -9.67 6.82 0.93
C HIS A 125 -10.50 7.46 -0.20
N ILE A 126 -10.25 7.06 -1.44
CA ILE A 126 -10.88 7.64 -2.63
C ILE A 126 -12.36 7.25 -2.71
N VAL A 127 -12.68 5.95 -2.57
CA VAL A 127 -14.05 5.44 -2.73
C VAL A 127 -14.97 5.99 -1.65
N GLN A 128 -14.48 6.11 -0.42
CA GLN A 128 -15.29 6.60 0.70
C GLN A 128 -15.31 8.13 0.80
N LYS A 129 -14.52 8.83 -0.01
CA LYS A 129 -14.36 10.29 0.00
C LYS A 129 -13.93 10.79 1.38
N ASN A 130 -12.97 10.11 1.99
CA ASN A 130 -12.48 10.47 3.31
C ASN A 130 -11.54 11.68 3.20
N GLY A 131 -11.59 12.60 4.17
CA GLY A 131 -10.56 13.64 4.30
C GLY A 131 -9.23 13.06 4.79
N ALA A 132 -9.31 12.02 5.63
CA ALA A 132 -8.17 11.23 6.06
C ALA A 132 -8.57 9.75 6.19
N THR A 133 -7.68 8.84 5.81
CA THR A 133 -7.83 7.39 6.04
C THR A 133 -6.58 6.87 6.72
N ILE A 134 -6.74 6.20 7.86
CA ILE A 134 -5.62 5.64 8.64
C ILE A 134 -5.62 4.11 8.60
N LEU A 135 -4.43 3.53 8.65
CA LEU A 135 -4.23 2.10 8.72
C LEU A 135 -4.14 1.67 10.19
N THR A 136 -4.95 0.69 10.58
CA THR A 136 -5.07 0.22 11.97
C THR A 136 -4.90 -1.29 12.04
N ALA A 137 -4.64 -1.85 13.22
CA ALA A 137 -4.73 -3.28 13.47
C ALA A 137 -5.02 -3.54 14.94
N GLU A 138 -5.47 -4.74 15.27
CA GLU A 138 -5.55 -5.19 16.67
C GLU A 138 -4.24 -5.90 17.05
N MET A 139 -3.65 -5.50 18.18
CA MET A 139 -2.44 -6.14 18.71
C MET A 139 -2.68 -6.74 20.09
N PRO A 140 -2.16 -7.96 20.35
CA PRO A 140 -2.21 -8.56 21.69
C PRO A 140 -1.51 -7.70 22.74
N ASP A 141 -0.38 -7.09 22.39
CA ASP A 141 0.31 -6.10 23.20
C ASP A 141 0.39 -4.77 22.42
N PRO A 142 -0.50 -3.81 22.71
CA PRO A 142 -0.53 -2.54 22.00
C PRO A 142 0.39 -1.47 22.64
N SER A 143 1.21 -1.83 23.64
CA SER A 143 2.07 -0.88 24.35
C SER A 143 2.98 -0.08 23.41
N GLY A 144 3.08 1.23 23.64
CA GLY A 144 3.89 2.14 22.82
C GLY A 144 3.24 2.64 21.52
N TYR A 145 2.04 2.18 21.17
CA TYR A 145 1.28 2.69 20.02
C TYR A 145 0.16 3.65 20.44
N GLY A 146 -0.32 4.51 19.54
CA GLY A 146 -1.59 5.22 19.77
C GLY A 146 -2.78 4.25 19.72
N ARG A 147 -3.86 4.52 20.45
CA ARG A 147 -5.13 3.75 20.41
C ARG A 147 -6.17 4.42 19.53
N ILE A 148 -6.93 3.61 18.80
CA ILE A 148 -8.11 4.07 18.07
C ILE A 148 -9.30 4.05 19.01
N LEU A 149 -9.83 5.23 19.31
CA LEU A 149 -11.06 5.37 20.08
C LEU A 149 -12.24 5.31 19.11
N ARG A 150 -13.24 4.51 19.47
CA ARG A 150 -14.50 4.39 18.72
C ARG A 150 -15.68 4.80 19.58
N ASP A 151 -16.73 5.29 18.94
CA ASP A 151 -18.03 5.52 19.59
C ASP A 151 -18.81 4.21 19.78
N ALA A 152 -20.01 4.30 20.36
CA ALA A 152 -20.86 3.15 20.64
C ALA A 152 -21.33 2.41 19.38
N ASP A 153 -21.37 3.09 18.23
CA ASP A 153 -21.77 2.53 16.93
C ASP A 153 -20.56 1.98 16.15
N GLY A 154 -19.36 2.01 16.75
CA GLY A 154 -18.10 1.58 16.13
C GLY A 154 -17.49 2.62 15.18
N GLY A 155 -18.04 3.82 15.11
CA GLY A 155 -17.50 4.96 14.36
C GLY A 155 -16.19 5.45 14.93
N PHE A 156 -15.31 5.98 14.08
CA PHE A 156 -14.04 6.57 14.53
C PHE A 156 -14.30 7.84 15.35
N LEU A 157 -13.71 7.91 16.55
CA LEU A 157 -13.85 9.04 17.47
C LEU A 157 -12.57 9.89 17.53
N ALA A 158 -11.44 9.26 17.85
CA ALA A 158 -10.16 9.93 18.08
C ALA A 158 -8.98 8.95 18.03
N ILE A 159 -7.75 9.48 18.00
CA ILE A 159 -6.53 8.71 18.26
C ILE A 159 -5.92 9.26 19.55
N ARG A 160 -5.50 8.37 20.45
CA ARG A 160 -4.79 8.77 21.67
C ARG A 160 -3.43 8.12 21.73
N GLU A 161 -2.36 8.91 21.73
CA GLU A 161 -0.99 8.41 21.88
C GLU A 161 -0.80 7.69 23.23
N ASP A 162 0.09 6.68 23.25
CA ASP A 162 0.28 5.80 24.42
C ASP A 162 0.61 6.57 25.71
N ALA A 163 1.37 7.66 25.56
CA ALA A 163 1.77 8.53 26.66
C ALA A 163 0.60 9.33 27.26
N ASP A 164 -0.45 9.57 26.47
CA ASP A 164 -1.61 10.39 26.84
C ASP A 164 -2.86 9.54 27.17
N LEU A 165 -2.74 8.19 27.15
CA LEU A 165 -3.85 7.28 27.44
C LEU A 165 -4.33 7.36 28.89
N LYS A 166 -5.64 7.46 29.06
CA LYS A 166 -6.29 7.21 30.36
C LYS A 166 -6.21 5.72 30.71
N PRO A 167 -6.28 5.36 32.01
CA PRO A 167 -6.21 3.95 32.43
C PRO A 167 -7.21 3.02 31.73
N VAL A 168 -8.43 3.50 31.47
CA VAL A 168 -9.48 2.73 30.76
C VAL A 168 -9.17 2.54 29.27
N GLU A 169 -8.48 3.49 28.64
CA GLU A 169 -8.14 3.45 27.21
C GLU A 169 -6.98 2.49 26.93
N ARG A 170 -6.16 2.16 27.94
CA ARG A 170 -5.02 1.21 27.81
C ARG A 170 -5.45 -0.20 27.43
N ALA A 171 -6.69 -0.59 27.72
CA ALA A 171 -7.24 -1.89 27.36
C ALA A 171 -7.67 -2.01 25.89
N ILE A 172 -7.70 -0.90 25.15
CA ILE A 172 -8.03 -0.91 23.72
C ILE A 172 -6.91 -1.64 22.98
N ALA A 173 -7.26 -2.64 22.18
CA ALA A 173 -6.30 -3.43 21.39
C ALA A 173 -6.07 -2.85 19.99
N GLU A 174 -6.99 -2.04 19.48
CA GLU A 174 -6.85 -1.42 18.16
C GLU A 174 -5.86 -0.25 18.21
N ILE A 175 -4.80 -0.38 17.43
CA ILE A 175 -3.70 0.58 17.39
C ILE A 175 -3.72 1.44 16.13
N ASN A 176 -3.15 2.63 16.27
CA ASN A 176 -2.77 3.48 15.15
C ASN A 176 -1.37 3.08 14.65
N SER A 177 -1.25 2.78 13.35
CA SER A 177 0.06 2.54 12.73
C SER A 177 0.82 3.84 12.42
N GLY A 178 0.13 4.99 12.43
CA GLY A 178 0.62 6.26 11.91
C GLY A 178 0.53 6.36 10.37
N ILE A 179 0.46 5.23 9.65
CA ILE A 179 0.33 5.20 8.19
C ILE A 179 -1.06 5.68 7.80
N GLY A 180 -1.13 6.62 6.87
CA GLY A 180 -2.40 7.20 6.45
C GLY A 180 -2.34 7.94 5.12
N VAL A 181 -3.51 8.21 4.57
CA VAL A 181 -3.72 9.00 3.36
C VAL A 181 -4.57 10.21 3.71
N PHE A 182 -4.18 11.38 3.21
CA PHE A 182 -4.77 12.66 3.56
C PHE A 182 -5.03 13.51 2.32
N GLU A 183 -6.12 14.27 2.36
CA GLU A 183 -6.37 15.34 1.39
C GLU A 183 -5.38 16.50 1.61
N CYS A 184 -4.48 16.72 0.66
CA CYS A 184 -3.26 17.50 0.89
C CYS A 184 -3.49 19.00 1.21
N PRO A 185 -4.41 19.72 0.52
CA PRO A 185 -4.69 21.11 0.88
C PRO A 185 -5.22 21.27 2.31
N LYS A 186 -6.01 20.30 2.79
CA LYS A 186 -6.55 20.28 4.15
C LYS A 186 -5.49 19.87 5.16
N LEU A 187 -4.67 18.88 4.84
CA LEU A 187 -3.53 18.44 5.65
C LEU A 187 -2.62 19.63 6.02
N PHE A 188 -2.22 20.46 5.07
CA PHE A 188 -1.34 21.60 5.38
C PHE A 188 -2.01 22.71 6.19
N ARG A 189 -3.34 22.85 6.11
CA ARG A 189 -4.08 23.73 7.02
C ARG A 189 -4.10 23.16 8.43
N ALA A 190 -4.37 21.86 8.57
CA ALA A 190 -4.35 21.14 9.84
C ALA A 190 -2.98 21.23 10.52
N LEU A 191 -1.90 20.98 9.76
CA LEU A 191 -0.52 21.03 10.25
C LEU A 191 -0.15 22.40 10.83
N ARG A 192 -0.64 23.51 10.25
CA ARG A 192 -0.45 24.86 10.80
C ARG A 192 -1.27 25.12 12.07
N ALA A 193 -2.35 24.38 12.27
CA ALA A 193 -3.20 24.47 13.45
C ALA A 193 -2.72 23.62 14.63
N LEU A 194 -1.75 22.72 14.41
CA LEU A 194 -1.22 21.87 15.47
C LEU A 194 -0.60 22.67 16.61
N ARG A 195 -0.64 22.08 17.80
CA ARG A 195 -0.09 22.60 19.05
C ARG A 195 0.77 21.51 19.68
N THR A 196 1.65 21.91 20.60
CA THR A 196 2.56 21.01 21.32
C THR A 196 2.05 20.70 22.73
N GLU A 197 0.73 20.82 22.96
CA GLU A 197 0.08 20.58 24.25
C GLU A 197 -0.18 19.08 24.47
N ASN A 198 0.89 18.29 24.49
CA ASN A 198 0.87 16.84 24.74
C ASN A 198 2.05 16.41 25.62
N ALA A 199 2.06 15.14 26.03
CA ALA A 199 3.07 14.61 26.96
C ALA A 199 4.53 14.75 26.46
N GLN A 200 4.77 14.85 25.16
CA GLN A 200 6.13 14.97 24.59
C GLN A 200 6.51 16.40 24.16
N GLY A 201 5.55 17.33 24.11
CA GLY A 201 5.81 18.68 23.62
C GLY A 201 6.10 18.75 22.12
N GLU A 202 5.57 17.80 21.33
CA GLU A 202 5.85 17.63 19.89
C GLU A 202 4.61 17.92 19.04
N TYR A 203 4.78 18.20 17.74
CA TYR A 203 3.68 18.27 16.79
C TYR A 203 3.29 16.86 16.35
N TYR A 204 2.20 16.31 16.87
CA TYR A 204 1.73 14.99 16.51
C TYR A 204 0.92 15.00 15.22
N LEU A 205 1.29 14.13 14.27
CA LEU A 205 0.49 13.91 13.08
C LEU A 205 -0.91 13.34 13.41
N THR A 206 -1.07 12.63 14.53
CA THR A 206 -2.36 12.09 14.96
C THR A 206 -3.40 13.16 15.24
N ASP A 207 -2.97 14.32 15.73
CA ASP A 207 -3.86 15.45 16.03
C ASP A 207 -4.47 16.06 14.76
N VAL A 208 -3.83 15.85 13.60
CA VAL A 208 -4.42 16.21 12.30
C VAL A 208 -5.72 15.43 12.06
N ILE A 209 -5.80 14.17 12.49
CA ILE A 209 -6.99 13.35 12.28
C ILE A 209 -8.19 13.90 13.06
N GLU A 210 -7.95 14.36 14.30
CA GLU A 210 -8.98 15.04 15.09
C GLU A 210 -9.39 16.37 14.45
N TRP A 211 -8.43 17.12 13.88
CA TRP A 211 -8.72 18.35 13.14
C TRP A 211 -9.64 18.11 11.93
N PHE A 212 -9.37 17.08 11.11
CA PHE A 212 -10.23 16.72 9.97
C PHE A 212 -11.66 16.44 10.43
N ARG A 213 -11.83 15.65 11.50
CA ARG A 213 -13.15 15.36 12.07
C ARG A 213 -13.84 16.62 12.58
N GLY A 214 -13.11 17.53 13.23
CA GLY A 214 -13.62 18.83 13.71
C GLY A 214 -14.13 19.73 12.59
N GLU A 215 -13.52 19.68 11.40
CA GLU A 215 -13.94 20.39 10.19
C GLU A 215 -15.11 19.70 9.46
N GLY A 216 -15.64 18.60 10.01
CA GLY A 216 -16.74 17.83 9.43
C GLY A 216 -16.34 16.87 8.32
N ASP A 217 -15.03 16.64 8.10
CA ASP A 217 -14.56 15.63 7.15
C ASP A 217 -14.74 14.22 7.70
N ARG A 218 -15.00 13.28 6.79
CA ARG A 218 -15.04 11.87 7.11
C ARG A 218 -13.62 11.35 7.35
N VAL A 219 -13.42 10.70 8.50
CA VAL A 219 -12.20 9.95 8.79
C VAL A 219 -12.50 8.45 8.64
N GLY A 220 -11.77 7.78 7.76
CA GLY A 220 -11.86 6.34 7.56
C GLY A 220 -10.74 5.57 8.25
N THR A 221 -10.97 4.30 8.52
CA THR A 221 -9.95 3.35 9.01
C THR A 221 -9.93 2.13 8.12
N LEU A 222 -8.74 1.68 7.71
CA LEU A 222 -8.53 0.35 7.14
C LEU A 222 -7.88 -0.53 8.20
N ARG A 223 -8.61 -1.53 8.69
CA ARG A 223 -8.10 -2.44 9.72
C ARG A 223 -7.45 -3.67 9.08
N LEU A 224 -6.20 -3.95 9.40
CA LEU A 224 -5.48 -5.13 8.95
C LEU A 224 -5.75 -6.35 9.84
N ALA A 225 -5.76 -7.53 9.20
CA ALA A 225 -5.83 -8.81 9.88
C ALA A 225 -4.47 -9.22 10.48
N ASP A 226 -3.37 -8.88 9.82
CA ASP A 226 -2.02 -9.20 10.27
C ASP A 226 -1.30 -7.94 10.81
N PRO A 227 -1.26 -7.73 12.15
CA PRO A 227 -0.60 -6.55 12.74
C PRO A 227 0.92 -6.55 12.54
N VAL A 228 1.55 -7.70 12.24
CA VAL A 228 2.99 -7.80 12.03
C VAL A 228 3.42 -6.98 10.81
N GLU A 229 2.51 -6.78 9.84
CA GLU A 229 2.78 -6.00 8.64
C GLU A 229 3.10 -4.53 8.92
N ILE A 230 2.45 -3.93 9.90
CA ILE A 230 2.59 -2.52 10.25
C ILE A 230 3.49 -2.29 11.47
N SER A 231 4.20 -3.32 11.91
CA SER A 231 5.09 -3.24 13.06
C SER A 231 6.36 -2.47 12.70
N GLY A 232 6.59 -1.35 13.40
CA GLY A 232 7.82 -0.56 13.28
C GLY A 232 8.98 -1.19 14.06
N ILE A 233 10.20 -1.03 13.56
CA ILE A 233 11.42 -1.53 14.21
C ILE A 233 12.09 -0.39 14.97
N ASN A 234 12.33 -0.61 16.26
CA ASN A 234 12.95 0.32 17.19
C ASN A 234 14.09 -0.30 18.02
N THR A 235 14.15 -1.62 18.10
CA THR A 235 15.15 -2.38 18.88
C THR A 235 15.79 -3.49 18.04
N PRO A 236 16.99 -3.99 18.43
CA PRO A 236 17.61 -5.14 17.77
C PRO A 236 16.75 -6.41 17.82
N GLN A 237 15.98 -6.62 18.89
CA GLN A 237 15.08 -7.76 19.05
C GLN A 237 13.93 -7.71 18.02
N GLU A 238 13.34 -6.54 17.81
CA GLU A 238 12.32 -6.32 16.77
C GLU A 238 12.91 -6.50 15.37
N LEU A 239 14.16 -6.09 15.15
CA LEU A 239 14.86 -6.30 13.87
C LEU A 239 15.03 -7.79 13.55
N GLU A 240 15.45 -8.59 14.55
CA GLU A 240 15.57 -10.04 14.40
C GLU A 240 14.21 -10.70 14.14
N ALA A 241 13.18 -10.31 14.88
CA ALA A 241 11.81 -10.79 14.69
C ALA A 241 11.29 -10.45 13.29
N ALA A 242 11.54 -9.23 12.81
CA ALA A 242 11.17 -8.81 11.46
C ALA A 242 11.86 -9.67 10.39
N GLY A 243 13.16 -10.00 10.57
CA GLY A 243 13.87 -10.90 9.67
C GLY A 243 13.27 -12.30 9.60
N LYS A 244 12.88 -12.86 10.76
CA LYS A 244 12.18 -14.16 10.83
C LYS A 244 10.82 -14.09 10.13
N ASN A 245 10.02 -13.06 10.41
CA ASN A 245 8.71 -12.87 9.79
C ASN A 245 8.81 -12.67 8.28
N MET A 246 9.77 -11.89 7.82
CA MET A 246 10.03 -11.67 6.39
C MET A 246 10.42 -12.99 5.71
N ALA A 247 11.31 -13.78 6.32
CA ALA A 247 11.71 -15.09 5.80
C ALA A 247 10.57 -16.13 5.81
N LEU A 248 9.70 -16.12 6.83
CA LEU A 248 8.52 -16.98 6.90
C LEU A 248 7.49 -16.63 5.82
N ARG A 249 7.20 -15.33 5.66
CA ARG A 249 6.32 -14.82 4.59
C ARG A 249 6.85 -15.15 3.20
N SER A 250 8.16 -15.05 3.00
CA SER A 250 8.80 -15.41 1.73
C SER A 250 8.73 -16.90 1.40
N LYS A 251 8.39 -17.76 2.36
CA LYS A 251 8.38 -19.21 2.16
C LYS A 251 6.98 -19.82 2.08
N ASN A 252 5.94 -19.28 2.74
CA ASN A 252 4.71 -20.08 3.00
C ASN A 252 3.45 -19.29 3.47
N ASP A 253 3.03 -18.16 2.89
CA ASP A 253 1.83 -17.45 3.39
C ASP A 253 0.62 -17.41 2.43
N PRO A 254 -0.23 -18.47 2.42
CA PRO A 254 -1.59 -18.41 1.84
C PRO A 254 -2.50 -17.43 2.56
N GLY A 255 -2.26 -17.17 3.85
CA GLY A 255 -3.09 -16.36 4.74
C GLY A 255 -2.95 -14.86 4.52
N ALA A 256 -1.97 -14.40 3.74
CA ALA A 256 -1.83 -13.00 3.34
C ALA A 256 -1.63 -12.79 1.84
N CYS A 257 -1.82 -13.83 1.05
CA CYS A 257 -1.89 -13.74 -0.39
C CYS A 257 -3.29 -13.25 -0.81
N PRO A 258 -3.42 -12.11 -1.52
CA PRO A 258 -4.72 -11.58 -1.94
C PRO A 258 -5.54 -12.55 -2.81
N HIS A 259 -4.87 -13.37 -3.63
CA HIS A 259 -5.52 -14.42 -4.42
C HIS A 259 -6.06 -15.54 -3.54
N CYS A 260 -5.32 -15.96 -2.52
CA CYS A 260 -5.76 -17.00 -1.58
C CYS A 260 -6.84 -16.50 -0.61
N GLN A 261 -6.76 -15.23 -0.20
CA GLN A 261 -7.75 -14.56 0.66
C GLN A 261 -9.05 -14.20 -0.07
N ARG A 262 -9.15 -14.44 -1.39
CA ARG A 262 -10.27 -14.01 -2.24
C ARG A 262 -10.57 -12.51 -2.16
N SER A 263 -9.58 -11.68 -1.86
CA SER A 263 -9.73 -10.22 -1.76
C SER A 263 -10.22 -9.58 -3.08
N TYR A 264 -10.16 -10.31 -4.18
CA TYR A 264 -10.62 -9.90 -5.52
C TYR A 264 -11.81 -10.73 -6.04
N GLU A 265 -12.65 -11.29 -5.18
CA GLU A 265 -13.85 -12.02 -5.61
C GLU A 265 -14.76 -11.17 -6.51
N ALA A 266 -14.77 -9.85 -6.29
CA ALA A 266 -15.44 -8.86 -7.14
C ALA A 266 -14.89 -8.79 -8.58
N LEU A 267 -13.70 -9.32 -8.86
CA LEU A 267 -13.03 -9.35 -10.17
C LEU A 267 -13.01 -10.74 -10.82
N LEU A 268 -13.53 -11.76 -10.13
CA LEU A 268 -13.63 -13.13 -10.62
C LEU A 268 -14.45 -13.21 -11.92
N LEU A 269 -13.96 -13.99 -12.89
CA LEU A 269 -14.64 -14.25 -14.17
C LEU A 269 -15.04 -15.72 -14.31
N LYS A 270 -14.11 -16.64 -14.03
CA LYS A 270 -14.32 -18.10 -14.10
C LYS A 270 -13.43 -18.78 -13.08
N GLU A 271 -13.90 -19.90 -12.54
CA GLU A 271 -13.09 -20.75 -11.67
C GLU A 271 -13.27 -22.23 -12.03
N THR A 272 -12.23 -23.00 -11.77
CA THR A 272 -12.18 -24.46 -11.88
C THR A 272 -11.79 -25.04 -10.51
N PRO A 273 -11.71 -26.38 -10.36
CA PRO A 273 -11.23 -26.99 -9.12
C PRO A 273 -9.82 -26.55 -8.71
N HIS A 274 -8.94 -26.27 -9.67
CA HIS A 274 -7.53 -25.99 -9.41
C HIS A 274 -7.06 -24.59 -9.81
N ALA A 275 -7.85 -23.82 -10.56
CA ALA A 275 -7.43 -22.50 -11.06
C ALA A 275 -8.57 -21.47 -11.08
N ILE A 276 -8.18 -20.20 -11.15
CA ILE A 276 -9.05 -19.03 -11.15
C ILE A 276 -8.63 -18.11 -12.28
N LEU A 277 -9.60 -17.64 -13.06
CA LEU A 277 -9.46 -16.56 -14.04
C LEU A 277 -10.19 -15.32 -13.50
N SER A 278 -9.48 -14.20 -13.40
CA SER A 278 -10.03 -12.91 -12.97
C SER A 278 -9.45 -11.77 -13.79
N LEU A 279 -10.06 -10.60 -13.70
CA LEU A 279 -9.37 -9.36 -14.06
C LEU A 279 -8.20 -9.13 -13.11
N HIS A 280 -7.10 -8.58 -13.63
CA HIS A 280 -6.02 -8.11 -12.79
C HIS A 280 -6.49 -6.87 -12.02
N PRO A 281 -6.29 -6.78 -10.68
CA PRO A 281 -6.76 -5.65 -9.87
C PRO A 281 -6.09 -4.32 -10.24
N ASN A 282 -4.87 -4.38 -10.77
CA ASN A 282 -4.12 -3.24 -11.29
C ASN A 282 -3.84 -3.44 -12.79
N PRO A 283 -4.83 -3.28 -13.68
CA PRO A 283 -4.68 -3.64 -15.08
C PRO A 283 -3.70 -2.69 -15.79
N TYR A 284 -2.74 -3.22 -16.56
CA TYR A 284 -1.86 -2.39 -17.41
C TYR A 284 -2.62 -1.80 -18.61
N ASN A 285 -3.66 -2.48 -19.06
CA ASN A 285 -4.54 -2.07 -20.14
C ASN A 285 -5.94 -2.67 -19.98
N SER A 286 -6.90 -2.19 -20.77
CA SER A 286 -8.25 -2.74 -20.76
C SER A 286 -8.22 -4.22 -21.13
N GLY A 287 -8.82 -5.05 -20.27
CA GLY A 287 -8.81 -6.50 -20.45
C GLY A 287 -7.55 -7.19 -19.94
N HIS A 288 -6.72 -6.57 -19.09
CA HIS A 288 -5.66 -7.31 -18.40
C HIS A 288 -6.26 -8.42 -17.51
N LEU A 289 -6.00 -9.68 -17.87
CA LEU A 289 -6.47 -10.85 -17.13
C LEU A 289 -5.31 -11.54 -16.42
N ILE A 290 -5.63 -12.21 -15.32
CA ILE A 290 -4.69 -13.06 -14.60
C ILE A 290 -5.33 -14.43 -14.34
N VAL A 291 -4.56 -15.49 -14.58
CA VAL A 291 -4.91 -16.87 -14.22
C VAL A 291 -4.01 -17.34 -13.09
N THR A 292 -4.60 -17.74 -11.96
CA THR A 292 -3.87 -18.16 -10.76
C THR A 292 -4.29 -19.58 -10.34
N PRO A 293 -3.38 -20.42 -9.82
CA PRO A 293 -3.78 -21.65 -9.16
C PRO A 293 -4.55 -21.33 -7.87
N ARG A 294 -5.42 -22.24 -7.42
CA ARG A 294 -6.07 -22.08 -6.11
C ARG A 294 -5.11 -22.31 -4.96
N ARG A 295 -4.27 -23.33 -5.11
CA ARG A 295 -3.22 -23.64 -4.15
C ARG A 295 -2.15 -22.58 -4.26
N HIS A 296 -1.73 -22.04 -3.13
CA HIS A 296 -0.63 -21.08 -3.11
C HIS A 296 0.65 -21.76 -3.63
N VAL A 297 1.10 -21.31 -4.80
CA VAL A 297 2.33 -21.77 -5.45
C VAL A 297 3.07 -20.54 -5.94
N THR A 298 4.38 -20.50 -5.78
CA THR A 298 5.22 -19.36 -6.21
C THR A 298 6.05 -19.66 -7.46
N TRP A 299 6.21 -20.95 -7.81
CA TRP A 299 6.99 -21.40 -8.96
C TRP A 299 6.13 -22.23 -9.91
N PHE A 300 6.16 -21.93 -11.21
CA PHE A 300 5.46 -22.74 -12.23
C PHE A 300 5.84 -24.23 -12.18
N ALA A 301 7.10 -24.54 -11.91
CA ALA A 301 7.59 -25.92 -11.78
C ALA A 301 6.92 -26.70 -10.63
N SER A 302 6.32 -26.02 -9.66
CA SER A 302 5.65 -26.64 -8.49
C SER A 302 4.18 -26.96 -8.72
N LEU A 303 3.65 -26.69 -9.92
CA LEU A 303 2.28 -27.07 -10.28
C LEU A 303 2.17 -28.59 -10.50
N SER A 304 1.01 -29.14 -10.18
CA SER A 304 0.59 -30.49 -10.57
C SER A 304 0.20 -30.54 -12.05
N ALA A 305 0.01 -31.76 -12.59
CA ALA A 305 -0.45 -31.92 -13.97
C ALA A 305 -1.85 -31.32 -14.17
N ASP A 306 -2.76 -31.51 -13.22
CA ASP A 306 -4.11 -30.96 -13.27
C ASP A 306 -4.13 -29.44 -13.15
N GLU A 307 -3.34 -28.85 -12.24
CA GLU A 307 -3.22 -27.39 -12.15
C GLU A 307 -2.69 -26.80 -13.45
N ARG A 308 -1.66 -27.39 -14.07
CA ARG A 308 -1.15 -26.92 -15.37
C ARG A 308 -2.20 -27.02 -16.48
N ARG A 309 -2.95 -28.13 -16.52
CA ARG A 309 -4.02 -28.34 -17.50
C ARG A 309 -5.11 -27.29 -17.37
N GLU A 310 -5.64 -27.10 -16.16
CA GLU A 310 -6.73 -26.15 -15.92
C GLU A 310 -6.29 -24.69 -16.07
N ILE A 311 -5.06 -24.34 -15.65
CA ILE A 311 -4.48 -23.03 -15.96
C ILE A 311 -4.40 -22.83 -17.48
N GLY A 312 -3.92 -23.82 -18.24
CA GLY A 312 -3.87 -23.76 -19.69
C GLY A 312 -5.25 -23.59 -20.34
N GLU A 313 -6.25 -24.33 -19.87
CA GLU A 313 -7.64 -24.20 -20.33
C GLU A 313 -8.21 -22.79 -20.06
N LEU A 314 -7.96 -22.24 -18.87
CA LEU A 314 -8.37 -20.89 -18.51
C LEU A 314 -7.60 -19.80 -19.27
N VAL A 315 -6.31 -20.03 -19.57
CA VAL A 315 -5.52 -19.15 -20.43
C VAL A 315 -6.16 -19.09 -21.81
N ILE A 316 -6.39 -20.24 -22.44
CA ILE A 316 -7.03 -20.32 -23.77
C ILE A 316 -8.39 -19.62 -23.76
N LEU A 317 -9.20 -19.83 -22.73
CA LEU A 317 -10.47 -19.14 -22.56
C LEU A 317 -10.27 -17.62 -22.47
N GLY A 318 -9.34 -17.17 -21.63
CA GLY A 318 -8.97 -15.77 -21.49
C GLY A 318 -8.58 -15.14 -22.82
N GLU A 319 -7.70 -15.78 -23.61
CA GLU A 319 -7.28 -15.28 -24.92
C GLU A 319 -8.48 -15.12 -25.87
N LYS A 320 -9.37 -16.11 -25.94
CA LYS A 320 -10.59 -16.05 -26.76
C LYS A 320 -11.51 -14.91 -26.35
N LEU A 321 -11.72 -14.75 -25.04
CA LEU A 321 -12.55 -13.67 -24.51
C LEU A 321 -11.97 -12.30 -24.85
N LEU A 322 -10.65 -12.14 -24.72
CA LEU A 322 -9.97 -10.89 -25.09
C LEU A 322 -10.05 -10.62 -26.59
N GLN A 323 -9.84 -11.63 -27.43
CA GLN A 323 -10.03 -11.52 -28.88
C GLN A 323 -11.44 -11.07 -29.25
N ARG A 324 -12.46 -11.62 -28.58
CA ARG A 324 -13.86 -11.31 -28.86
C ARG A 324 -14.26 -9.92 -28.37
N VAL A 325 -13.86 -9.54 -27.16
CA VAL A 325 -14.32 -8.30 -26.49
C VAL A 325 -13.50 -7.09 -26.92
N TYR A 326 -12.19 -7.26 -27.02
CA TYR A 326 -11.23 -6.17 -27.15
C TYR A 326 -10.53 -6.14 -28.51
N GLN A 327 -10.61 -7.23 -29.27
CA GLN A 327 -9.98 -7.36 -30.60
C GLN A 327 -8.53 -6.85 -30.63
N PRO A 328 -7.67 -7.26 -29.69
CA PRO A 328 -6.28 -6.87 -29.70
C PRO A 328 -5.57 -7.42 -30.94
N GLN A 329 -4.55 -6.69 -31.38
CA GLN A 329 -3.70 -7.05 -32.51
C GLN A 329 -2.57 -8.00 -32.10
N GLY A 330 -2.30 -8.12 -30.80
CA GLY A 330 -1.39 -9.11 -30.22
C GLY A 330 -1.74 -9.41 -28.76
N LEU A 331 -1.05 -10.39 -28.16
CA LEU A 331 -1.22 -10.75 -26.76
C LEU A 331 0.14 -11.09 -26.16
N ASN A 332 0.45 -10.55 -24.99
CA ASN A 332 1.58 -10.97 -24.19
C ASN A 332 1.08 -11.86 -23.06
N SER A 333 1.50 -13.12 -23.06
CA SER A 333 1.10 -14.13 -22.08
C SER A 333 2.35 -14.60 -21.31
N GLY A 334 2.39 -14.49 -19.98
CA GLY A 334 3.58 -14.84 -19.22
C GLY A 334 3.38 -15.05 -17.71
N PHE A 335 4.28 -15.83 -17.10
CA PHE A 335 4.27 -16.10 -15.66
C PHE A 335 5.27 -15.20 -14.92
N ASN A 336 4.82 -14.67 -13.78
CA ASN A 336 5.74 -14.19 -12.75
C ASN A 336 5.99 -15.35 -11.78
N SER A 337 7.15 -16.02 -11.92
CA SER A 337 7.56 -17.16 -11.09
C SER A 337 8.74 -16.79 -10.19
N GLY A 338 8.62 -17.09 -8.90
CA GLY A 338 9.63 -16.84 -7.87
C GLY A 338 9.20 -15.79 -6.85
N GLY A 339 9.98 -15.66 -5.76
CA GLY A 339 9.66 -14.76 -4.66
C GLY A 339 8.54 -15.27 -3.74
N SER A 340 7.87 -14.33 -3.06
CA SER A 340 6.76 -14.58 -2.14
C SER A 340 5.38 -14.35 -2.78
N GLU A 341 5.35 -14.07 -4.08
CA GLU A 341 4.14 -13.74 -4.81
C GLU A 341 3.48 -15.02 -5.33
N HIS A 342 2.15 -15.07 -5.24
CA HIS A 342 1.38 -16.18 -5.77
C HIS A 342 1.52 -16.18 -7.29
N LEU A 343 1.95 -17.30 -7.84
CA LEU A 343 2.07 -17.55 -9.26
C LEU A 343 0.81 -17.10 -10.00
N GLY A 344 0.99 -16.15 -10.92
CA GLY A 344 -0.04 -15.70 -11.84
C GLY A 344 0.47 -15.77 -13.28
N MET A 345 -0.40 -16.24 -14.17
CA MET A 345 -0.23 -16.10 -15.61
C MET A 345 -0.97 -14.86 -16.07
N GLU A 346 -0.23 -13.84 -16.48
CA GLU A 346 -0.78 -12.59 -16.98
C GLU A 346 -1.12 -12.73 -18.47
N LEU A 347 -2.26 -12.19 -18.88
CA LEU A 347 -2.69 -12.07 -20.28
C LEU A 347 -2.94 -10.59 -20.59
N LEU A 348 -1.99 -9.99 -21.31
CA LEU A 348 -2.01 -8.57 -21.65
C LEU A 348 -2.35 -8.37 -23.13
N PRO A 349 -3.57 -7.90 -23.48
CA PRO A 349 -3.92 -7.55 -24.86
C PRO A 349 -3.03 -6.43 -25.38
N ARG A 350 -2.66 -6.43 -26.67
CA ARG A 350 -1.76 -5.43 -27.29
C ARG A 350 -2.37 -4.83 -28.55
N TRP A 351 -2.09 -3.56 -28.80
CA TRP A 351 -2.48 -2.84 -30.02
C TRP A 351 -1.30 -2.08 -30.63
N ASN A 352 -1.38 -1.74 -31.91
CA ASN A 352 -0.40 -0.93 -32.62
C ASN A 352 -0.44 0.49 -32.07
N GLY A 353 0.72 0.99 -31.65
CA GLY A 353 0.81 2.28 -30.95
C GLY A 353 0.49 2.18 -29.45
N ASP A 354 0.12 1.00 -28.93
CA ASP A 354 0.37 0.71 -27.52
C ASP A 354 1.89 0.74 -27.35
N THR A 355 2.33 1.74 -26.59
CA THR A 355 3.71 1.91 -26.18
C THR A 355 3.84 1.34 -24.79
N ASN A 356 3.83 0.00 -24.72
CA ASN A 356 4.24 -0.70 -23.50
C ASN A 356 5.77 -0.72 -23.30
N PHE A 357 6.47 0.28 -23.85
CA PHE A 357 7.52 0.99 -23.14
C PHE A 357 6.94 2.38 -22.86
N MET A 358 6.50 2.61 -21.62
CA MET A 358 5.87 3.85 -21.14
C MET A 358 6.11 5.07 -22.04
N LEU A 359 5.14 5.45 -22.88
CA LEU A 359 5.01 6.87 -23.21
C LEU A 359 4.54 7.57 -21.93
N LEU A 360 5.53 7.96 -21.13
CA LEU A 360 5.46 8.89 -20.01
C LEU A 360 5.05 10.29 -20.51
N THR A 361 3.92 10.41 -21.20
CA THR A 361 3.25 11.70 -21.34
C THR A 361 2.37 11.90 -20.11
N GLY A 362 2.99 12.30 -19.00
CA GLY A 362 2.28 12.85 -17.84
C GLY A 362 1.84 11.89 -16.72
N LYS A 363 2.50 10.73 -16.52
CA LYS A 363 2.31 9.86 -15.33
C LYS A 363 0.85 9.49 -14.99
N THR A 364 0.02 9.24 -16.00
CA THR A 364 -1.33 8.69 -15.80
C THR A 364 -1.40 7.34 -16.49
N ASN A 365 -1.64 6.27 -15.73
CA ASN A 365 -2.07 4.99 -16.29
C ASN A 365 -3.46 5.20 -16.87
N LEU A 366 -3.53 5.54 -18.15
CA LEU A 366 -4.77 5.49 -18.92
C LEU A 366 -5.11 4.02 -19.10
N VAL A 367 -5.84 3.45 -18.14
CA VAL A 367 -6.67 2.27 -18.40
C VAL A 367 -7.95 2.84 -19.01
N PRO A 368 -8.18 2.69 -20.33
CA PRO A 368 -9.28 3.40 -21.00
C PRO A 368 -10.67 2.92 -20.54
N GLU A 369 -10.76 1.85 -19.74
CA GLU A 369 -12.01 1.25 -19.27
C GLU A 369 -11.93 0.80 -17.80
N GLY A 370 -12.96 1.11 -17.01
CA GLY A 370 -13.02 0.71 -15.59
C GLY A 370 -13.24 -0.81 -15.41
N LEU A 371 -12.68 -1.39 -14.35
CA LEU A 371 -12.71 -2.84 -14.09
C LEU A 371 -14.12 -3.46 -14.10
N GLN A 372 -15.13 -2.78 -13.56
CA GLN A 372 -16.51 -3.28 -13.57
C GLN A 372 -17.12 -3.30 -14.97
N GLN A 373 -16.75 -2.33 -15.81
CA GLN A 373 -17.18 -2.29 -17.21
C GLN A 373 -16.49 -3.41 -18.01
N SER A 374 -15.19 -3.57 -17.83
CA SER A 374 -14.42 -4.68 -18.40
C SER A 374 -15.01 -6.03 -17.99
N LYS A 375 -15.29 -6.20 -16.69
CA LYS A 375 -15.91 -7.42 -16.15
C LYS A 375 -17.26 -7.71 -16.82
N SER A 376 -18.12 -6.70 -16.93
CA SER A 376 -19.44 -6.85 -17.53
C SER A 376 -19.38 -7.28 -18.99
N LYS A 377 -18.47 -6.69 -19.77
CA LYS A 377 -18.25 -7.06 -21.19
C LYS A 377 -17.75 -8.49 -21.32
N ILE A 378 -16.75 -8.86 -20.54
CA ILE A 378 -16.14 -10.19 -20.58
C ILE A 378 -17.14 -11.26 -20.10
N LEU A 379 -17.88 -11.02 -19.02
CA LEU A 379 -18.91 -11.94 -18.55
C LEU A 379 -20.04 -12.12 -19.57
N ARG A 380 -20.39 -11.08 -20.33
CA ARG A 380 -21.34 -11.22 -21.44
C ARG A 380 -20.79 -12.13 -22.53
N ALA A 381 -19.55 -11.91 -22.97
CA ALA A 381 -18.91 -12.76 -23.97
C ALA A 381 -18.75 -14.21 -23.49
N LEU A 382 -18.45 -14.41 -22.20
CA LEU A 382 -18.33 -15.73 -21.58
C LEU A 382 -19.66 -16.49 -21.64
N LYS A 383 -20.79 -15.85 -21.30
CA LYS A 383 -22.12 -16.47 -21.42
C LYS A 383 -22.48 -16.86 -22.86
N GLU A 384 -22.01 -16.09 -23.84
CA GLU A 384 -22.25 -16.36 -25.27
C GLU A 384 -21.28 -17.42 -25.85
N GLU A 385 -20.23 -17.80 -25.14
CA GLU A 385 -19.32 -18.90 -25.51
C GLU A 385 -19.77 -20.24 -24.89
N GLU A 386 -20.49 -20.17 -23.76
CA GLU A 386 -21.02 -21.32 -23.03
C GLU A 386 -22.41 -21.77 -23.48
N ALA A 387 -23.13 -20.91 -24.22
CA ALA A 387 -24.42 -21.19 -24.85
C ALA A 387 -24.24 -21.74 -26.27
#